data_AF-A0AA92U8A8-F1
#
_entry.id   AF-A0AA92U8A8-F1
#
_cell.length_a   1.000
_cell.length_b   1.000
_cell.length_c   1.000
_cell.angle_alpha   90.00
_cell.angle_beta   90.00
_cell.angle_gamma   90.00
#
_symmetry.space_group_name_H-M   'P 1'
#
loop_
_entity.id
_entity.type
_entity.pdbx_description
1 polymer ?
#
loop_
_entity_poly.entity_id
_entity_poly.type
_entity_poly.pdbx_seq_one_letter_code
_entity_poly.pdbx_strand_id
1 'polypeptide(L)' 'MARAKYYIKRQIEGEEIDEVANFTRKDKAERFLNKLFRGLKKADRHYPYWVRQGYFKSEFVGLCVNFKTEYWIEKY' A
#
# COMPACT_ATOMS: atom_id res chain seq x y z
N MET A 1 19.70 13.95 15.91
CA MET A 1 19.22 12.57 15.67
C MET A 1 17.95 12.64 14.84
N ALA A 2 17.96 12.12 13.60
CA ALA A 2 16.76 12.07 12.77
C ALA A 2 15.70 11.18 13.45
N ARG A 3 14.47 11.68 13.61
CA ARG A 3 13.35 10.84 14.04
C ARG A 3 13.01 9.88 12.92
N ALA A 4 12.85 8.60 13.26
CA ALA A 4 12.43 7.57 12.31
C ALA A 4 11.13 8.00 11.61
N LYS A 5 11.10 7.91 10.28
CA LYS A 5 9.92 8.14 9.46
C LYS A 5 9.52 6.84 8.77
N TYR A 6 8.23 6.60 8.72
CA TYR A 6 7.59 5.44 8.11
C TYR A 6 6.75 5.92 6.93
N TYR A 7 7.19 5.57 5.74
CA TYR A 7 6.60 5.96 4.47
C TYR A 7 5.75 4.82 3.93
N ILE A 8 4.53 5.10 3.52
CA ILE A 8 3.65 4.18 2.81
C ILE A 8 3.89 4.41 1.33
N LYS A 9 4.57 3.48 0.68
CA LYS A 9 4.82 3.51 -0.76
C LYS A 9 3.80 2.67 -1.50
N ARG A 10 3.53 3.07 -2.73
CA ARG A 10 2.72 2.36 -3.71
C ARG A 10 3.50 2.21 -5.00
N GLN A 11 3.40 1.06 -5.65
CA GLN A 11 3.88 0.88 -7.01
C GLN A 11 2.81 0.23 -7.85
N ILE A 12 2.41 0.87 -8.94
CA ILE A 12 1.57 0.25 -9.98
C ILE A 12 2.52 -0.35 -11.02
N GLU A 13 2.22 -1.55 -11.50
CA GLU A 13 3.01 -2.23 -12.52
C GLU A 13 3.16 -1.34 -13.76
N GLY A 14 4.41 -1.01 -14.11
CA GLY A 14 4.73 -0.11 -15.23
C GLY A 14 4.81 1.39 -14.88
N GLU A 15 4.52 1.77 -13.64
CA GLU A 15 4.62 3.16 -13.16
C GLU A 15 5.73 3.36 -12.13
N GLU A 16 6.09 4.62 -11.89
CA GLU A 16 7.02 5.00 -10.84
C GLU A 16 6.44 4.75 -9.43
N ILE A 17 7.35 4.62 -8.47
CA ILE A 17 6.97 4.43 -7.06
C ILE A 17 6.45 5.74 -6.51
N ASP A 18 5.25 5.69 -5.96
CA ASP A 18 4.54 6.82 -5.38
C ASP A 18 4.51 6.75 -3.85
N GLU A 19 4.57 7.90 -3.18
CA GLU A 19 4.45 8.02 -1.73
C GLU A 19 3.01 8.37 -1.36
N VAL A 20 2.30 7.42 -0.78
CA VAL A 20 0.88 7.57 -0.41
C VAL A 20 0.71 8.37 0.88
N ALA A 21 1.59 8.14 1.86
CA ALA A 21 1.54 8.79 3.16
C ALA A 21 2.85 8.63 3.91
N ASN A 22 3.12 9.50 4.88
CA ASN A 22 4.22 9.32 5.83
C ASN A 22 3.76 9.52 7.28
N PHE A 23 4.44 8.82 8.18
CA PHE A 23 4.14 8.81 9.61
C PHE A 23 5.43 8.78 10.42
N THR A 24 5.41 9.38 11.61
CA THR A 24 6.54 9.35 12.55
C THR A 24 6.48 8.16 13.51
N ARG A 25 5.39 7.38 13.49
CA ARG A 25 5.21 6.20 14.33
C ARG A 25 4.78 4.98 13.51
N LYS A 26 5.38 3.83 13.82
CA LYS A 26 5.10 2.55 13.16
C LYS A 26 3.63 2.12 13.29
N ASP A 27 3.05 2.28 14.48
CA ASP A 27 1.66 1.89 14.76
C ASP A 27 0.66 2.64 13.86
N LYS A 28 0.92 3.94 13.61
CA LYS A 28 0.08 4.75 12.73
C LYS A 28 0.20 4.32 11.27
N ALA A 29 1.42 4.05 10.80
CA ALA A 29 1.68 3.55 9.45
C ALA A 29 0.97 2.19 9.22
N GLU A 30 1.09 1.26 10.15
CA GLU A 30 0.41 -0.04 10.07
C GLU A 30 -1.11 0.08 10.11
N ARG A 31 -1.65 0.96 10.97
CA ARG A 31 -3.10 1.24 11.01
C ARG A 31 -3.60 1.85 9.70
N PHE A 32 -2.84 2.76 9.09
CA PHE A 32 -3.17 3.34 7.81
C PHE A 32 -3.17 2.27 6.71
N LEU A 33 -2.11 1.47 6.62
CA LEU A 33 -1.98 0.39 5.64
C LEU A 33 -3.13 -0.63 5.77
N ASN A 34 -3.51 -1.01 7.00
CA ASN A 34 -4.66 -1.88 7.26
C ASN A 34 -5.99 -1.27 6.82
N LYS A 35 -6.19 0.03 7.04
CA LYS A 35 -7.39 0.73 6.56
C LYS A 35 -7.44 0.76 5.03
N LEU A 36 -6.31 1.03 4.38
CA LEU A 36 -6.18 1.05 2.92
C LEU A 36 -6.54 -0.31 2.32
N PHE A 37 -5.96 -1.39 2.84
CA PHE A 37 -6.30 -2.76 2.44
C PHE A 37 -7.78 -3.07 2.59
N ARG A 38 -8.39 -2.71 3.72
CA ARG A 38 -9.83 -2.92 3.94
C ARG A 38 -10.69 -2.10 2.98
N GLY A 39 -10.24 -0.90 2.63
CA GLY A 39 -10.89 -0.04 1.62
C GLY A 39 -10.85 -0.70 0.24
N LEU A 40 -9.68 -1.17 -0.19
CA LEU A 40 -9.51 -1.88 -1.46
C LEU A 40 -10.33 -3.17 -1.50
N LYS A 41 -10.42 -3.90 -0.39
CA LYS A 41 -11.21 -5.15 -0.32
C LYS A 41 -12.72 -4.91 -0.49
N LYS A 42 -13.20 -3.68 -0.23
CA LYS A 42 -14.59 -3.27 -0.43
C LYS A 42 -14.83 -2.66 -1.81
N ALA A 43 -13.78 -2.24 -2.50
CA ALA A 43 -13.89 -1.67 -3.82
C ALA A 43 -14.12 -2.80 -4.83
N ASP A 44 -15.15 -2.67 -5.65
CA ASP A 44 -15.33 -3.55 -6.79
C ASP A 44 -14.07 -3.54 -7.66
N ARG A 45 -13.73 -4.70 -8.23
CA ARG A 45 -12.57 -4.90 -9.13
C ARG A 45 -11.19 -4.84 -8.48
N HIS A 46 -11.08 -4.61 -7.17
CA HIS A 46 -9.81 -4.72 -6.45
C HIS A 46 -9.74 -6.03 -5.65
N TYR A 47 -8.65 -6.78 -5.82
CA TYR A 47 -8.37 -8.03 -5.13
C TYR A 47 -7.08 -7.89 -4.32
N PRO A 48 -7.15 -7.35 -3.09
CA PRO A 48 -5.98 -7.21 -2.25
C PRO A 48 -5.64 -8.50 -1.50
N TYR A 49 -4.36 -8.85 -1.46
CA TYR A 49 -3.79 -9.99 -0.72
C TYR A 49 -2.69 -9.53 0.22
N TRP A 50 -2.86 -9.93 1.48
CA TRP A 50 -1.91 -9.63 2.53
C TRP A 50 -0.74 -10.60 2.47
N VAL A 51 0.48 -10.08 2.32
CA VAL A 51 1.68 -10.92 2.19
C VAL A 51 2.45 -10.98 3.51
N ARG A 52 2.71 -9.82 4.14
CA ARG A 52 3.36 -9.74 5.46
C ARG A 52 2.95 -8.47 6.18
N GLN A 53 3.13 -8.40 7.49
CA GLN A 53 2.81 -7.19 8.25
C GLN A 53 3.64 -6.00 7.72
N GLY A 54 2.95 -4.98 7.21
CA GLY A 54 3.58 -3.83 6.54
C GLY A 54 3.74 -3.95 5.02
N TYR A 55 3.20 -5.01 4.39
CA TYR A 55 3.20 -5.17 2.93
C TYR A 55 1.99 -5.98 2.44
N PHE A 56 1.28 -5.44 1.47
CA PHE A 56 0.22 -6.15 0.75
C PHE A 56 0.27 -5.80 -0.74
N LYS A 57 -0.27 -6.68 -1.58
CA LYS A 57 -0.45 -6.41 -3.01
C LYS A 57 -1.94 -6.35 -3.33
N SER A 58 -2.31 -5.72 -4.43
CA SER A 58 -3.67 -5.66 -4.95
C SER A 58 -3.64 -5.78 -6.46
N GLU A 59 -4.39 -6.70 -7.04
CA GLU A 59 -4.71 -6.66 -8.47
C GLU A 59 -5.96 -5.83 -8.65
N PHE A 60 -5.95 -5.00 -9.68
CA PHE A 60 -7.15 -4.40 -10.22
C PHE A 60 -7.52 -5.10 -11.52
N VAL A 61 -8.80 -5.41 -11.70
CA VAL A 61 -9.33 -6.07 -12.89
C VAL A 61 -10.45 -5.21 -13.50
N GLY A 62 -10.15 -4.45 -14.55
CA GLY A 62 -11.13 -3.59 -15.21
C GLY A 62 -10.97 -3.53 -16.72
N LEU A 63 -12.09 -3.65 -17.46
CA LEU A 63 -12.23 -3.37 -18.91
C LEU A 63 -10.94 -3.65 -19.73
N CYS A 64 -10.54 -4.92 -19.79
CA CYS A 64 -9.40 -5.44 -20.56
C CYS A 64 -7.99 -5.06 -20.07
N VAL A 65 -7.84 -4.43 -18.90
CA VAL A 65 -6.55 -4.12 -18.29
C VAL A 65 -6.51 -4.67 -16.87
N ASN A 66 -5.53 -5.53 -16.61
CA ASN A 66 -5.18 -6.00 -15.28
C ASN A 66 -3.86 -5.36 -14.90
N PHE A 67 -3.82 -4.59 -13.81
CA PHE A 67 -2.57 -4.07 -13.27
C PHE A 67 -2.42 -4.47 -11.82
N LYS A 68 -1.18 -4.76 -11.43
CA LYS A 68 -0.81 -5.08 -10.06
C LYS A 68 -0.36 -3.82 -9.35
N THR A 69 -0.79 -3.66 -8.12
CA THR A 69 -0.38 -2.56 -7.26
C THR A 69 0.18 -3.11 -5.96
N GLU A 70 1.40 -2.73 -5.61
CA GLU A 70 2.04 -3.13 -4.37
C GLU A 70 2.06 -1.97 -3.38
N TYR A 71 1.89 -2.29 -2.09
CA TYR A 71 1.92 -1.31 -1.02
C TYR A 71 2.83 -1.79 0.11
N TRP A 72 3.81 -0.99 0.53
CA TRP A 72 4.71 -1.32 1.64
C TRP A 72 4.99 -0.13 2.56
N ILE A 73 5.39 -0.46 3.79
CA ILE A 73 5.98 0.50 4.73
C ILE A 73 7.50 0.48 4.54
N GLU A 74 8.08 1.65 4.26
CA GLU A 74 9.51 1.87 4.24
C GLU A 74 9.94 2.74 5.41
N LYS A 75 11.06 2.40 6.06
CA LYS A 75 11.58 3.11 7.23
C LYS A 75 12.87 3.84 6.84
N TYR A 76 12.92 5.15 7.13
CA TYR A 76 14.15 5.97 7.09
C TYR A 76 14.48 6.54 8.47
#